data_AF-A0A7K9ATN8-F1
#
_entry.id   AF-A0A7K9ATN8-F1
#
_cell.length_a   1.000
_cell.length_b   1.000
_cell.length_c   1.000
_cell.angle_alpha   90.00
_cell.angle_beta   90.00
_cell.angle_gamma   90.00
#
_symmetry.space_group_name_H-M   'P 1'
#
loop_
_entity.id
_entity.type
_entity.pdbx_description
1 polymer ?
#
loop_
_entity_poly.entity_id
_entity_poly.type
_entity_poly.pdbx_seq_one_letter_code
_entity_poly.pdbx_strand_id
1 'polypeptide(L)'
;FPLLLGATLLCLGSGSYQRPFYNGFYYNHVMNDKGDSHEKTAYFNGAKLVVETPKDPVYSFNGANVTLPCHYHYEPDLESKRKIRIKWSKLRDDYTKEQDVLVAIGKTSVAFGDFQGRASLQQAGRREASLVVSDLRLQDDGKYRCEVIDGLEDESNVVDLRLQGIVFPYQPPRGQYRLNFHEAEQACREQGAVVATFSQLLQAWSEGLDWCNAGWLADGTVQYPIRLPRKPCGGLHLAPGIRSYGQRHRHLHRFDVFCFSSTLRGEVVYLERPAGMTLEEAKQACQDAGAEIARVGQLYAAWKFLGLDRCDAGWLADGSVRYPIAKPRANCGPAEPGVRNFGFPRTGRFGVFCYKER
;
A
#
# COMPACT_ATOMS: atom_id res chain seq x y z
N PHE A 1 -65.96 -28.53 -26.26
CA PHE A 1 -66.66 -27.30 -25.85
C PHE A 1 -65.69 -26.42 -25.09
N PRO A 2 -65.60 -25.12 -25.44
CA PRO A 2 -64.44 -24.22 -25.28
C PRO A 2 -64.63 -23.29 -24.06
N LEU A 3 -63.64 -22.53 -23.54
CA LEU A 3 -63.24 -21.13 -23.84
C LEU A 3 -62.31 -20.72 -22.66
N LEU A 4 -61.05 -20.31 -22.80
CA LEU A 4 -60.50 -18.97 -23.16
C LEU A 4 -60.94 -17.77 -22.30
N LEU A 5 -59.91 -17.01 -21.86
CA LEU A 5 -59.83 -15.63 -21.33
C LEU A 5 -60.04 -15.42 -19.81
N GLY A 6 -59.22 -14.66 -19.08
CA GLY A 6 -58.21 -13.68 -19.50
C GLY A 6 -57.16 -13.38 -18.42
N ALA A 7 -56.00 -12.95 -18.89
CA ALA A 7 -54.89 -12.45 -18.09
C ALA A 7 -55.11 -10.99 -17.68
N THR A 8 -54.79 -10.65 -16.44
CA THR A 8 -54.54 -9.28 -15.99
C THR A 8 -53.14 -9.24 -15.38
N LEU A 9 -52.23 -8.59 -16.11
CA LEU A 9 -50.89 -8.22 -15.65
C LEU A 9 -50.99 -7.15 -14.55
N LEU A 10 -50.30 -7.36 -13.43
CA LEU A 10 -49.89 -6.29 -12.52
C LEU A 10 -48.37 -6.35 -12.38
N CYS A 11 -47.72 -5.43 -13.10
CA CYS A 11 -46.29 -5.14 -12.99
C CYS A 11 -45.98 -4.54 -11.62
N LEU A 12 -45.12 -5.21 -10.84
CA LEU A 12 -44.38 -4.57 -9.75
C LEU A 12 -42.93 -4.38 -10.21
N GLY A 13 -42.68 -3.23 -10.83
CA GLY A 13 -41.34 -2.73 -11.05
C GLY A 13 -40.81 -2.15 -9.73
N SER A 14 -39.76 -2.75 -9.18
CA SER A 14 -39.00 -2.18 -8.05
C SER A 14 -37.66 -1.68 -8.58
N GLY A 15 -37.67 -0.49 -9.20
CA GLY A 15 -36.45 0.25 -9.51
C GLY A 15 -35.82 0.78 -8.22
N SER A 16 -34.67 0.24 -7.84
CA SER A 16 -33.83 0.78 -6.76
C SER A 16 -32.73 1.63 -7.40
N TYR A 17 -33.09 2.87 -7.74
CA TYR A 17 -32.12 3.90 -8.11
C TYR A 17 -31.34 4.35 -6.85
N GLN A 18 -30.02 4.14 -6.88
CA GLN A 18 -29.07 4.71 -5.94
C GLN A 18 -29.17 6.24 -5.97
N ARG A 19 -29.36 6.84 -4.80
CA ARG A 19 -29.35 8.29 -4.60
C ARG A 19 -27.90 8.80 -4.61
N PRO A 20 -27.53 9.79 -5.44
CA PRO A 20 -26.35 10.61 -5.17
C PRO A 20 -26.69 11.60 -4.06
N PHE A 21 -25.84 11.68 -3.04
CA PHE A 21 -25.90 12.74 -2.03
C PHE A 21 -25.50 14.06 -2.69
N TYR A 22 -26.49 14.89 -3.01
CA TYR A 22 -26.33 16.29 -3.41
C TYR A 22 -26.21 17.15 -2.14
N ASN A 23 -25.04 17.75 -1.89
CA ASN A 23 -24.93 18.88 -0.97
C ASN A 23 -25.15 20.17 -1.75
N GLY A 24 -26.42 20.51 -1.98
CA GLY A 24 -26.81 21.77 -2.61
C GLY A 24 -26.87 22.91 -1.59
N PHE A 25 -25.94 23.85 -1.66
CA PHE A 25 -26.14 25.18 -1.07
C PHE A 25 -27.07 25.97 -2.00
N TYR A 26 -28.32 26.16 -1.57
CA TYR A 26 -29.29 27.05 -2.25
C TYR A 26 -28.95 28.51 -1.93
N TYR A 27 -28.55 29.30 -2.92
CA TYR A 27 -28.72 30.75 -2.85
C TYR A 27 -30.16 31.09 -3.24
N ASN A 28 -30.96 31.50 -2.27
CA ASN A 28 -32.28 32.06 -2.51
C ASN A 28 -32.15 33.38 -3.29
N HIS A 29 -32.75 33.45 -4.46
CA HIS A 29 -33.03 34.72 -5.14
C HIS A 29 -34.07 35.50 -4.32
N VAL A 30 -33.61 36.55 -3.62
CA VAL A 30 -34.49 37.59 -3.08
C VAL A 30 -34.67 38.64 -4.18
N MET A 31 -35.86 38.68 -4.77
CA MET A 31 -36.31 39.80 -5.61
C MET A 31 -36.95 40.87 -4.73
N ASN A 32 -36.25 42.00 -4.56
CA ASN A 32 -36.77 43.38 -4.54
C ASN A 32 -35.68 44.28 -3.95
N ASP A 33 -35.13 45.21 -4.72
CA ASP A 33 -35.60 46.61 -4.73
C ASP A 33 -34.80 47.41 -5.77
N LYS A 34 -35.37 48.52 -6.25
CA LYS A 34 -34.76 49.46 -7.18
C LYS A 34 -33.50 50.08 -6.59
N GLY A 35 -32.39 50.08 -7.32
CA GLY A 35 -31.19 50.83 -6.93
C GLY A 35 -30.05 50.69 -7.92
N ASP A 36 -29.76 51.80 -8.61
CA ASP A 36 -28.68 51.99 -9.56
C ASP A 36 -27.28 51.78 -8.92
N SER A 37 -26.43 50.92 -9.50
CA SER A 37 -24.96 51.06 -9.56
C SER A 37 -24.26 49.76 -10.01
N HIS A 38 -23.59 49.84 -11.17
CA HIS A 38 -22.48 49.00 -11.66
C HIS A 38 -22.31 47.59 -11.06
N GLU A 39 -23.22 46.69 -11.40
CA GLU A 39 -23.05 45.27 -11.15
C GLU A 39 -22.11 44.68 -12.21
N LYS A 40 -20.90 44.27 -11.82
CA LYS A 40 -20.08 43.36 -12.63
C LYS A 40 -20.82 42.04 -12.71
N THR A 41 -21.65 41.89 -13.75
CA THR A 41 -22.33 40.66 -14.09
C THR A 41 -21.27 39.57 -14.28
N ALA A 42 -21.17 38.66 -13.32
CA ALA A 42 -20.33 37.47 -13.46
C ALA A 42 -21.04 36.55 -14.46
N TYR A 43 -20.56 36.55 -15.70
CA TYR A 43 -21.02 35.62 -16.72
C TYR A 43 -20.72 34.19 -16.27
N PHE A 44 -21.76 33.44 -15.87
CA PHE A 44 -21.71 31.98 -15.78
C PHE A 44 -21.51 31.43 -17.20
N ASN A 45 -20.26 31.37 -17.66
CA ASN A 45 -19.90 30.47 -18.74
C ASN A 45 -20.01 29.06 -18.14
N GLY A 46 -21.05 28.31 -18.52
CA GLY A 46 -21.29 26.92 -18.11
C GLY A 46 -20.26 25.93 -18.64
N ALA A 47 -18.98 26.23 -18.44
CA ALA A 47 -17.88 25.35 -18.77
C ALA A 47 -17.57 24.47 -17.57
N LYS A 48 -17.68 23.16 -17.78
CA LYS A 48 -17.47 22.15 -16.76
C LYS A 48 -15.98 21.90 -16.56
N LEU A 49 -15.49 21.99 -15.33
CA LEU A 49 -14.16 21.50 -14.96
C LEU A 49 -14.09 19.96 -15.10
N VAL A 50 -12.97 19.45 -15.59
CA VAL A 50 -12.71 18.00 -15.69
C VAL A 50 -11.30 17.73 -15.16
N VAL A 51 -11.17 16.66 -14.36
CA VAL A 51 -9.89 16.20 -13.81
C VAL A 51 -9.58 14.79 -14.33
N GLU A 52 -8.47 14.68 -15.04
CA GLU A 52 -8.00 13.45 -15.65
C GLU A 52 -6.80 12.88 -14.88
N THR A 53 -6.93 11.60 -14.50
CA THR A 53 -5.87 10.80 -13.90
C THR A 53 -5.78 9.44 -14.59
N PRO A 54 -4.62 8.75 -14.51
CA PRO A 54 -4.47 7.40 -15.02
C PRO A 54 -5.42 6.42 -14.34
N LYS A 55 -5.97 5.47 -15.11
CA LYS A 55 -6.78 4.37 -14.57
C LYS A 55 -5.93 3.27 -13.94
N ASP A 56 -4.76 3.02 -14.51
CA ASP A 56 -3.83 2.01 -14.03
C ASP A 56 -2.96 2.58 -12.90
N PRO A 57 -2.55 1.73 -11.93
CA PRO A 57 -1.68 2.16 -10.86
C PRO A 57 -0.31 2.64 -11.36
N VAL A 58 0.21 3.68 -10.73
CA VAL A 58 1.59 4.14 -10.92
C VAL A 58 2.50 3.29 -10.05
N TYR A 59 3.39 2.52 -10.68
CA TYR A 59 4.34 1.68 -9.97
C TYR A 59 5.66 2.41 -9.71
N SER A 60 6.19 2.27 -8.50
CA SER A 60 7.52 2.79 -8.13
C SER A 60 8.18 1.89 -7.08
N PHE A 61 9.30 2.33 -6.53
CA PHE A 61 10.06 1.61 -5.51
C PHE A 61 10.54 2.55 -4.40
N ASN A 62 10.86 1.99 -3.24
CA ASN A 62 11.38 2.74 -2.10
C ASN A 62 12.84 3.20 -2.35
N GLY A 63 13.27 4.43 -2.13
CA GLY A 63 12.62 5.69 -2.44
C GLY A 63 13.11 6.27 -3.76
N ALA A 64 12.47 5.85 -4.84
CA ALA A 64 12.48 6.61 -6.07
C ALA A 64 11.77 7.96 -5.86
N ASN A 65 11.92 8.83 -6.86
CA ASN A 65 11.01 9.94 -7.06
C ASN A 65 9.89 9.48 -7.98
N VAL A 66 8.66 9.89 -7.72
CA VAL A 66 7.51 9.56 -8.56
C VAL A 66 6.70 10.81 -8.87
N THR A 67 6.10 10.81 -10.05
CA THR A 67 5.07 11.78 -10.44
C THR A 67 3.74 11.06 -10.47
N LEU A 68 2.75 11.58 -9.73
CA LEU A 68 1.36 11.16 -9.78
C LEU A 68 0.62 12.06 -10.77
N PRO A 69 0.29 11.57 -11.97
CA PRO A 69 -0.26 12.41 -13.02
C PRO A 69 -1.65 12.92 -12.68
N CYS A 70 -1.86 14.22 -12.85
CA CYS A 70 -3.16 14.87 -12.74
C CYS A 70 -3.21 16.09 -13.66
N HIS A 71 -4.11 16.04 -14.63
CA HIS A 71 -4.34 17.14 -15.56
C HIS A 71 -5.78 17.61 -15.45
N TYR A 72 -6.01 18.88 -15.74
CA TYR A 72 -7.37 19.43 -15.70
C TYR A 72 -7.64 20.33 -16.90
N HIS A 73 -8.88 20.33 -17.36
CA HIS A 73 -9.34 21.19 -18.45
C HIS A 73 -10.80 21.60 -18.25
N TYR A 74 -11.28 22.50 -19.09
CA TYR A 74 -12.67 22.94 -19.11
C TYR A 74 -13.36 22.48 -20.39
N GLU A 75 -14.63 22.14 -20.28
CA GLU A 75 -15.48 21.77 -21.41
C GLU A 75 -16.72 22.69 -21.45
N PRO A 76 -16.84 23.61 -22.43
CA PRO A 76 -15.87 23.93 -23.48
C PRO A 76 -14.64 24.69 -22.93
N ASP A 77 -13.57 24.71 -23.72
CA ASP A 77 -12.29 25.26 -23.26
C ASP A 77 -12.39 26.77 -22.92
N LEU A 78 -11.87 27.14 -21.76
CA LEU A 78 -11.85 28.52 -21.26
C LEU A 78 -10.44 29.12 -21.37
N GLU A 79 -10.32 30.19 -22.16
CA GLU A 79 -9.11 31.02 -22.27
C GLU A 79 -8.84 31.87 -21.02
N SER A 80 -9.88 32.20 -20.24
CA SER A 80 -9.79 33.10 -19.09
C SER A 80 -8.87 32.54 -17.99
N LYS A 81 -7.95 33.35 -17.46
CA LYS A 81 -7.09 32.96 -16.32
C LYS A 81 -7.91 32.97 -15.03
N ARG A 82 -8.51 31.83 -14.69
CA ARG A 82 -9.13 31.61 -13.38
C ARG A 82 -8.09 31.20 -12.34
N LYS A 83 -8.37 31.52 -11.07
CA LYS A 83 -7.44 31.26 -9.96
C LYS A 83 -7.74 29.88 -9.38
N ILE A 84 -6.97 28.89 -9.82
CA ILE A 84 -7.12 27.51 -9.41
C ILE A 84 -6.40 27.25 -8.09
N ARG A 85 -7.06 26.50 -7.21
CA ARG A 85 -6.45 25.87 -6.04
C ARG A 85 -6.38 24.36 -6.28
N ILE A 86 -5.19 23.80 -6.12
CA ILE A 86 -4.96 22.36 -6.22
C ILE A 86 -4.74 21.82 -4.82
N LYS A 87 -5.37 20.70 -4.50
CA LYS A 87 -5.17 19.98 -3.25
C LYS A 87 -4.91 18.51 -3.56
N TRP A 88 -3.85 18.00 -2.95
CA TRP A 88 -3.53 16.58 -2.90
C TRP A 88 -3.73 16.07 -1.48
N SER A 89 -4.43 14.95 -1.37
CA SER A 89 -4.62 14.21 -0.12
C SER A 89 -4.35 12.72 -0.34
N LYS A 90 -3.83 12.05 0.68
CA LYS A 90 -3.68 10.61 0.71
C LYS A 90 -4.89 9.99 1.38
N LEU A 91 -5.54 9.07 0.67
CA LEU A 91 -6.68 8.31 1.18
C LEU A 91 -6.19 7.28 2.21
N ARG A 92 -6.96 7.10 3.28
CA ARG A 92 -6.68 6.09 4.30
C ARG A 92 -7.61 4.89 4.12
N ASP A 93 -7.06 3.69 4.29
CA ASP A 93 -7.81 2.44 4.15
C ASP A 93 -8.79 2.19 5.31
N ASP A 94 -8.59 2.88 6.44
CA ASP A 94 -9.43 2.76 7.65
C ASP A 94 -10.66 3.67 7.64
N TYR A 95 -10.98 4.29 6.50
CA TYR A 95 -12.08 5.25 6.31
C TYR A 95 -11.99 6.49 7.22
N THR A 96 -10.84 6.75 7.84
CA THR A 96 -10.62 7.99 8.60
C THR A 96 -10.34 9.16 7.65
N LYS A 97 -10.29 10.37 8.21
CA LYS A 97 -10.06 11.60 7.44
C LYS A 97 -8.77 11.48 6.62
N GLU A 98 -8.87 11.82 5.33
CA GLU A 98 -7.73 11.85 4.40
C GLU A 98 -6.57 12.69 4.99
N GLN A 99 -5.34 12.27 4.71
CA GLN A 99 -4.15 12.99 5.12
C GLN A 99 -3.81 14.04 4.06
N ASP A 100 -3.75 15.30 4.45
CA ASP A 100 -3.30 16.35 3.53
C ASP A 100 -1.83 16.11 3.12
N VAL A 101 -1.56 16.18 1.82
CA VAL A 101 -0.21 15.98 1.24
C VAL A 101 0.36 17.30 0.78
N LEU A 102 -0.38 18.01 -0.08
CA LEU A 102 0.06 19.29 -0.65
C LEU A 102 -1.15 20.17 -1.02
N VAL A 103 -1.03 21.47 -0.82
CA VAL A 103 -1.98 22.47 -1.33
C VAL A 103 -1.21 23.52 -2.11
N ALA A 104 -1.70 23.88 -3.29
CA ALA A 104 -1.13 24.94 -4.11
C ALA A 104 -2.17 25.95 -4.59
N ILE A 105 -1.76 27.21 -4.69
CA ILE A 105 -2.55 28.31 -5.22
C ILE A 105 -1.64 29.15 -6.11
N GLY A 106 -1.83 29.06 -7.43
CA GLY A 106 -0.93 29.70 -8.39
C GLY A 106 0.49 29.15 -8.28
N LYS A 107 1.46 29.99 -7.93
CA LYS A 107 2.89 29.60 -7.80
C LYS A 107 3.30 29.17 -6.39
N THR A 108 2.43 29.37 -5.39
CA THR A 108 2.74 28.97 -4.01
C THR A 108 2.19 27.59 -3.74
N SER A 109 3.00 26.73 -3.14
CA SER A 109 2.60 25.39 -2.70
C SER A 109 3.13 25.11 -1.30
N VAL A 110 2.34 24.40 -0.50
CA VAL A 110 2.68 23.98 0.86
C VAL A 110 2.45 22.49 0.98
N ALA A 111 3.48 21.75 1.38
CA ALA A 111 3.40 20.33 1.72
C ALA A 111 3.15 20.14 3.22
N PHE A 112 2.53 19.02 3.60
CA PHE A 112 2.09 18.75 4.97
C PHE A 112 2.65 17.44 5.52
N GLY A 113 2.79 17.36 6.85
CA GLY A 113 3.24 16.16 7.56
C GLY A 113 4.54 15.59 7.03
N ASP A 114 4.59 14.26 6.86
CA ASP A 114 5.77 13.53 6.36
C ASP A 114 6.16 13.86 4.92
N PHE A 115 5.32 14.58 4.18
CA PHE A 115 5.58 15.02 2.81
C PHE A 115 6.30 16.38 2.74
N GLN A 116 6.51 17.06 3.88
CA GLN A 116 7.28 18.30 3.92
C GLN A 116 8.69 18.09 3.39
N GLY A 117 9.09 18.93 2.43
CA GLY A 117 10.39 18.84 1.74
C GLY A 117 10.48 17.74 0.68
N ARG A 118 9.45 16.89 0.51
CA ARG A 118 9.42 15.80 -0.47
C ARG A 118 8.32 15.93 -1.52
N ALA A 119 7.21 16.59 -1.20
CA ALA A 119 6.11 16.83 -2.12
C ALA A 119 6.19 18.20 -2.78
N SER A 120 5.98 18.25 -4.09
CA SER A 120 5.90 19.48 -4.88
C SER A 120 4.99 19.29 -6.10
N LEU A 121 4.46 20.37 -6.68
CA LEU A 121 3.77 20.27 -7.97
C LEU A 121 4.77 20.24 -9.11
N GLN A 122 4.47 19.44 -10.13
CA GLN A 122 5.21 19.46 -11.38
C GLN A 122 5.04 20.81 -12.07
N GLN A 123 6.15 21.48 -12.40
CA GLN A 123 6.14 22.77 -13.08
C GLN A 123 6.04 22.58 -14.61
N ALA A 124 4.94 22.02 -15.11
CA ALA A 124 4.77 21.70 -16.53
C ALA A 124 3.50 22.32 -17.14
N GLY A 125 3.50 23.64 -17.38
CA GLY A 125 2.43 24.31 -18.13
C GLY A 125 1.23 24.74 -17.29
N ARG A 126 0.17 25.20 -17.97
CA ARG A 126 -0.98 25.92 -17.35
C ARG A 126 -2.04 24.99 -16.75
N ARG A 127 -2.15 23.76 -17.23
CA ARG A 127 -3.19 22.75 -16.89
C ARG A 127 -2.62 21.54 -16.15
N GLU A 128 -1.51 21.78 -15.47
CA GLU A 128 -0.76 20.75 -14.77
C GLU A 128 -1.06 20.82 -13.27
N ALA A 129 -1.47 19.68 -12.72
CA ALA A 129 -1.72 19.49 -11.31
C ALA A 129 -0.99 18.27 -10.74
N SER A 130 -0.10 17.64 -11.52
CA SER A 130 0.63 16.44 -11.11
C SER A 130 1.49 16.67 -9.86
N LEU A 131 1.44 15.71 -8.95
CA LEU A 131 2.21 15.72 -7.71
C LEU A 131 3.51 14.96 -7.89
N VAL A 132 4.63 15.60 -7.60
CA VAL A 132 5.95 14.97 -7.51
C VAL A 132 6.23 14.68 -6.04
N VAL A 133 6.50 13.41 -5.72
CA VAL A 133 6.95 12.96 -4.40
C VAL A 133 8.36 12.39 -4.53
N SER A 134 9.32 12.97 -3.82
CA SER A 134 10.70 12.47 -3.75
C SER A 134 10.92 11.56 -2.55
N ASP A 135 11.96 10.72 -2.65
CA ASP A 135 12.36 9.77 -1.59
C ASP A 135 11.15 9.00 -1.02
N LEU A 136 10.49 8.23 -1.89
CA LEU A 136 9.34 7.43 -1.51
C LEU A 136 9.64 6.48 -0.35
N ARG A 137 8.74 6.47 0.63
CA ARG A 137 8.81 5.59 1.80
C ARG A 137 7.81 4.46 1.65
N LEU A 138 8.02 3.35 2.36
CA LEU A 138 7.05 2.23 2.37
C LEU A 138 5.63 2.67 2.74
N GLN A 139 5.50 3.67 3.62
CA GLN A 139 4.21 4.21 4.03
C GLN A 139 3.57 5.11 2.97
N ASP A 140 4.25 5.43 1.87
CA ASP A 140 3.71 6.26 0.80
C ASP A 140 2.84 5.44 -0.18
N ASP A 141 2.88 4.10 -0.18
CA ASP A 141 1.94 3.25 -0.96
C ASP A 141 0.48 3.59 -0.62
N GLY A 142 -0.36 3.69 -1.64
CA GLY A 142 -1.79 3.90 -1.47
C GLY A 142 -2.38 4.86 -2.49
N LYS A 143 -3.62 5.25 -2.24
CA LYS A 143 -4.40 6.09 -3.15
C LYS A 143 -4.28 7.56 -2.78
N TYR A 144 -4.15 8.41 -3.80
CA TYR A 144 -4.01 9.85 -3.67
C TYR A 144 -5.11 10.53 -4.46
N ARG A 145 -5.80 11.48 -3.85
CA ARG A 145 -6.81 12.31 -4.51
C ARG A 145 -6.19 13.61 -4.96
N CYS A 146 -6.36 13.91 -6.25
CA CYS A 146 -6.12 15.22 -6.84
C CYS A 146 -7.45 15.96 -6.90
N GLU A 147 -7.56 17.08 -6.20
CA GLU A 147 -8.75 17.93 -6.14
C GLU A 147 -8.39 19.30 -6.73
N VAL A 148 -9.11 19.71 -7.77
CA VAL A 148 -8.94 20.97 -8.48
C VAL A 148 -10.16 21.84 -8.20
N ILE A 149 -9.91 23.02 -7.64
CA ILE A 149 -10.95 23.91 -7.12
C ILE A 149 -10.85 25.26 -7.83
N ASP A 150 -11.93 25.64 -8.50
CA ASP A 150 -12.11 26.90 -9.23
C ASP A 150 -13.21 27.78 -8.63
N GLY A 151 -13.25 27.89 -7.30
CA GLY A 151 -14.14 28.77 -6.54
C GLY A 151 -15.62 28.41 -6.56
N LEU A 152 -16.20 28.20 -7.75
CA LEU A 152 -17.58 27.79 -8.00
C LEU A 152 -17.69 26.30 -8.34
N GLU A 153 -16.62 25.69 -8.84
CA GLU A 153 -16.56 24.29 -9.25
C GLU A 153 -15.39 23.57 -8.56
N ASP A 154 -15.64 22.34 -8.11
CA ASP A 154 -14.67 21.43 -7.55
C ASP A 154 -14.80 20.07 -8.22
N GLU A 155 -13.69 19.59 -8.79
CA GLU A 155 -13.62 18.25 -9.37
C GLU A 155 -12.40 17.52 -8.84
N SER A 156 -12.52 16.21 -8.71
CA SER A 156 -11.43 15.40 -8.17
C SER A 156 -11.36 14.03 -8.80
N ASN A 157 -10.15 13.49 -8.85
CA ASN A 157 -9.91 12.13 -9.30
C ASN A 157 -8.78 11.49 -8.48
N VAL A 158 -8.63 10.17 -8.58
CA VAL A 158 -7.72 9.40 -7.73
C VAL A 158 -6.62 8.78 -8.57
N VAL A 159 -5.40 8.80 -8.04
CA VAL A 159 -4.23 8.07 -8.55
C VAL A 159 -3.86 6.99 -7.52
N ASP A 160 -3.66 5.76 -7.97
CA ASP A 160 -3.20 4.65 -7.13
C ASP A 160 -1.68 4.51 -7.27
N LEU A 161 -0.91 4.77 -6.20
CA LEU A 161 0.53 4.58 -6.15
C LEU A 161 0.83 3.22 -5.51
N ARG A 162 1.56 2.37 -6.24
CA ARG A 162 1.96 1.04 -5.78
C ARG A 162 3.47 0.88 -5.73
N LEU A 163 3.97 0.50 -4.56
CA LEU A 163 5.37 0.14 -4.41
C LEU A 163 5.58 -1.31 -4.81
N GLN A 164 6.57 -1.54 -5.67
CA GLN A 164 7.04 -2.89 -5.93
C GLN A 164 7.73 -3.44 -4.68
N GLY A 165 7.36 -4.66 -4.30
CA GLY A 165 7.86 -5.26 -3.08
C GLY A 165 7.41 -6.70 -2.89
N ILE A 166 7.63 -7.20 -1.68
CA ILE A 166 7.34 -8.56 -1.27
C ILE A 166 6.64 -8.58 0.07
N VAL A 167 5.59 -9.40 0.16
CA VAL A 167 4.96 -9.76 1.43
C VAL A 167 5.62 -11.01 1.98
N PHE A 168 5.96 -10.99 3.27
CA PHE A 168 6.45 -12.15 4.00
C PHE A 168 5.72 -12.30 5.34
N PRO A 169 5.43 -13.55 5.76
CA PRO A 169 4.91 -13.81 7.09
C PRO A 169 6.01 -13.62 8.14
N TYR A 170 5.63 -13.04 9.28
CA TYR A 170 6.53 -12.84 10.41
C TYR A 170 5.91 -13.35 11.71
N GLN A 171 6.71 -14.13 12.44
CA GLN A 171 6.40 -14.66 13.75
C GLN A 171 7.52 -14.24 14.72
N PRO A 172 7.22 -13.72 15.91
CA PRO A 172 8.26 -13.29 16.85
C PRO A 172 8.95 -14.48 17.54
N PRO A 173 10.10 -14.25 18.21
CA PRO A 173 10.84 -15.27 18.97
C PRO A 173 10.00 -16.00 20.04
N ARG A 174 8.96 -15.34 20.56
CA ARG A 174 8.06 -15.88 21.59
C ARG A 174 7.02 -16.87 21.05
N GLY A 175 7.04 -17.16 19.75
CA GLY A 175 6.18 -18.14 19.10
C GLY A 175 4.99 -17.54 18.37
N GLN A 176 4.12 -18.43 17.89
CA GLN A 176 2.94 -18.13 17.08
C GLN A 176 1.86 -17.38 17.86
N TYR A 177 1.17 -16.46 17.17
CA TYR A 177 0.02 -15.70 17.68
C TYR A 177 0.31 -14.91 18.95
N ARG A 178 1.46 -14.23 18.95
CA ARG A 178 1.95 -13.45 20.09
C ARG A 178 1.94 -11.94 19.91
N LEU A 179 1.53 -11.41 18.75
CA LEU A 179 1.54 -9.97 18.49
C LEU A 179 0.11 -9.41 18.50
N ASN A 180 -0.14 -8.39 19.32
CA ASN A 180 -1.26 -7.48 19.07
C ASN A 180 -0.96 -6.59 17.85
N PHE A 181 -1.90 -5.74 17.42
CA PHE A 181 -1.73 -4.96 16.19
C PHE A 181 -0.54 -3.99 16.26
N HIS A 182 -0.35 -3.30 17.38
CA HIS A 182 0.74 -2.33 17.53
C HIS A 182 2.11 -3.01 17.66
N GLU A 183 2.17 -4.15 18.35
CA GLU A 183 3.35 -5.00 18.41
C GLU A 183 3.70 -5.54 17.01
N ALA A 184 2.69 -5.86 16.18
CA ALA A 184 2.87 -6.28 14.79
C ALA A 184 3.41 -5.14 13.90
N GLU A 185 2.90 -3.92 14.04
CA GLU A 185 3.45 -2.73 13.37
C GLU A 185 4.92 -2.48 13.74
N GLN A 186 5.24 -2.58 15.04
CA GLN A 186 6.61 -2.45 15.51
C GLN A 186 7.50 -3.58 14.95
N ALA A 187 7.04 -4.83 15.00
CA ALA A 187 7.79 -5.97 14.50
C ALA A 187 8.14 -5.82 13.01
N CYS A 188 7.20 -5.41 12.16
CA CYS A 188 7.52 -5.16 10.75
C CYS A 188 8.53 -4.03 10.58
N ARG A 189 8.41 -2.93 11.34
CA ARG A 189 9.36 -1.80 11.28
C ARG A 189 10.78 -2.23 11.65
N GLU A 190 10.93 -3.01 12.71
CA GLU A 190 12.22 -3.58 13.14
C GLU A 190 12.84 -4.47 12.06
N GLN A 191 12.03 -5.06 11.18
CA GLN A 191 12.47 -5.87 10.04
C GLN A 191 12.67 -5.09 8.73
N GLY A 192 12.60 -3.75 8.75
CA GLY A 192 12.73 -2.93 7.54
C GLY A 192 11.51 -3.05 6.61
N ALA A 193 10.32 -3.16 7.21
CA ALA A 193 9.06 -3.40 6.53
C ALA A 193 7.92 -2.59 7.17
N VAL A 194 6.75 -2.63 6.55
CA VAL A 194 5.48 -2.15 7.11
C VAL A 194 4.48 -3.31 7.16
N VAL A 195 3.38 -3.17 7.91
CA VAL A 195 2.31 -4.17 7.84
C VAL A 195 1.72 -4.15 6.43
N ALA A 196 1.55 -5.33 5.82
CA ALA A 196 1.04 -5.45 4.46
C ALA A 196 -0.42 -5.02 4.38
N THR A 197 -0.79 -4.40 3.25
CA THR A 197 -2.19 -4.14 2.92
C THR A 197 -2.86 -5.40 2.34
N PHE A 198 -4.20 -5.39 2.26
CA PHE A 198 -4.91 -6.49 1.62
C PHE A 198 -4.53 -6.66 0.15
N SER A 199 -4.36 -5.58 -0.61
CA SER A 199 -3.95 -5.65 -2.02
C SER A 199 -2.57 -6.30 -2.18
N GLN A 200 -1.61 -5.96 -1.30
CA GLN A 200 -0.29 -6.57 -1.28
C GLN A 200 -0.36 -8.07 -0.92
N LEU A 201 -1.18 -8.47 0.06
CA LEU A 201 -1.37 -9.88 0.39
C LEU A 201 -2.03 -10.66 -0.75
N LEU A 202 -3.04 -10.06 -1.40
CA LEU A 202 -3.74 -10.65 -2.55
C LEU A 202 -2.79 -10.89 -3.73
N GLN A 203 -1.93 -9.91 -4.02
CA GLN A 203 -0.88 -10.06 -5.02
C GLN A 203 0.12 -11.16 -4.62
N ALA A 204 0.59 -11.18 -3.37
CA ALA A 204 1.51 -12.21 -2.92
C ALA A 204 0.91 -13.63 -3.03
N TRP A 205 -0.36 -13.79 -2.71
CA TRP A 205 -1.09 -15.06 -2.87
C TRP A 205 -1.19 -15.47 -4.35
N SER A 206 -1.55 -14.55 -5.25
CA SER A 206 -1.60 -14.85 -6.68
C SER A 206 -0.23 -15.23 -7.25
N GLU A 207 0.85 -14.68 -6.67
CA GLU A 207 2.24 -15.01 -6.99
C GLU A 207 2.76 -16.31 -6.34
N GLY A 208 2.01 -16.97 -5.45
CA GLY A 208 2.42 -18.25 -4.87
C GLY A 208 2.40 -18.35 -3.35
N LEU A 209 2.14 -17.27 -2.61
CA LEU A 209 2.16 -17.30 -1.15
C LEU A 209 1.05 -18.21 -0.61
N ASP A 210 1.46 -19.21 0.17
CA ASP A 210 0.59 -20.15 0.88
C ASP A 210 1.05 -20.21 2.34
N TRP A 211 0.18 -19.77 3.26
CA TRP A 211 0.52 -19.64 4.69
C TRP A 211 -0.69 -19.91 5.57
N CYS A 212 -0.58 -20.91 6.47
CA CYS A 212 -1.69 -21.39 7.31
C CYS A 212 -1.82 -20.69 8.66
N ASN A 213 -1.14 -19.55 8.86
CA ASN A 213 -1.27 -18.78 10.09
C ASN A 213 -1.97 -17.46 9.81
N ALA A 214 -2.96 -17.13 10.63
CA ALA A 214 -3.63 -15.84 10.59
C ALA A 214 -2.67 -14.71 11.00
N GLY A 215 -2.59 -13.66 10.19
CA GLY A 215 -1.73 -12.51 10.44
C GLY A 215 -2.47 -11.19 10.29
N TRP A 216 -2.03 -10.19 11.06
CA TRP A 216 -2.49 -8.80 10.92
C TRP A 216 -2.18 -8.21 9.54
N LEU A 217 -3.11 -7.39 9.05
CA LEU A 217 -2.97 -6.50 7.89
C LEU A 217 -3.16 -5.03 8.32
N ALA A 218 -2.72 -4.09 7.48
CA ALA A 218 -2.62 -2.66 7.80
C ALA A 218 -3.96 -2.01 8.19
N ASP A 219 -5.09 -2.53 7.71
CA ASP A 219 -6.44 -2.07 8.05
C ASP A 219 -6.93 -2.57 9.43
N GLY A 220 -6.16 -3.44 10.09
CA GLY A 220 -6.53 -4.08 11.35
C GLY A 220 -7.42 -5.32 11.17
N THR A 221 -7.55 -5.83 9.95
CA THR A 221 -8.09 -7.18 9.72
C THR A 221 -7.03 -8.24 9.95
N VAL A 222 -7.50 -9.48 10.13
CA VAL A 222 -6.63 -10.66 10.29
C VAL A 222 -7.01 -11.67 9.23
N GLN A 223 -6.03 -12.06 8.41
CA GLN A 223 -6.27 -12.88 7.23
C GLN A 223 -5.13 -13.89 7.01
N TYR A 224 -5.33 -14.88 6.15
CA TYR A 224 -4.26 -15.79 5.73
C TYR A 224 -4.51 -16.38 4.32
N PRO A 225 -3.47 -16.45 3.47
CA PRO A 225 -3.59 -16.93 2.09
C PRO A 225 -3.43 -18.45 1.98
N ILE A 226 -4.38 -19.15 1.34
CA ILE A 226 -4.29 -20.59 1.06
C ILE A 226 -4.37 -20.82 -0.45
N ARG A 227 -3.33 -21.41 -1.03
CA ARG A 227 -3.34 -21.92 -2.42
C ARG A 227 -3.85 -23.35 -2.49
N LEU A 228 -3.42 -24.21 -1.58
CA LEU A 228 -3.81 -25.62 -1.58
C LEU A 228 -4.71 -25.94 -0.37
N PRO A 229 -6.02 -26.20 -0.59
CA PRO A 229 -6.95 -26.53 0.48
C PRO A 229 -6.48 -27.74 1.28
N ARG A 230 -6.47 -27.62 2.62
CA ARG A 230 -6.04 -28.68 3.52
C ARG A 230 -6.76 -28.60 4.86
N LYS A 231 -7.00 -29.77 5.48
CA LYS A 231 -7.75 -29.91 6.74
C LYS A 231 -7.38 -28.88 7.83
N PRO A 232 -6.11 -28.67 8.19
CA PRO A 232 -5.75 -27.73 9.26
C PRO A 232 -5.96 -26.24 8.89
N CYS A 233 -6.20 -25.92 7.61
CA CYS A 233 -6.22 -24.55 7.09
C CYS A 233 -7.58 -24.19 6.48
N GLY A 234 -8.66 -24.46 7.22
CA GLY A 234 -10.04 -24.19 6.80
C GLY A 234 -10.78 -25.35 6.14
N GLY A 235 -10.14 -26.52 5.99
CA GLY A 235 -10.79 -27.71 5.43
C GLY A 235 -10.52 -27.95 3.94
N LEU A 236 -10.96 -29.11 3.44
CA LEU A 236 -10.73 -29.55 2.06
C LEU A 236 -11.76 -28.98 1.07
N HIS A 237 -12.92 -28.55 1.55
CA HIS A 237 -14.06 -28.16 0.72
C HIS A 237 -14.08 -26.67 0.36
N LEU A 238 -13.14 -25.88 0.87
CA LEU A 238 -13.05 -24.45 0.56
C LEU A 238 -12.09 -24.23 -0.62
N ALA A 239 -12.57 -23.51 -1.65
CA ALA A 239 -11.75 -23.12 -2.81
C ALA A 239 -10.54 -22.26 -2.40
N PRO A 240 -9.40 -22.32 -3.10
CA PRO A 240 -8.23 -21.47 -2.84
C PRO A 240 -8.58 -19.99 -2.69
N GLY A 241 -7.88 -19.28 -1.81
CA GLY A 241 -8.10 -17.84 -1.59
C GLY A 241 -7.58 -17.36 -0.25
N ILE A 242 -7.82 -16.08 0.01
CA ILE A 242 -7.52 -15.46 1.30
C ILE A 242 -8.69 -15.70 2.25
N ARG A 243 -8.39 -16.31 3.39
CA ARG A 243 -9.34 -16.51 4.48
C ARG A 243 -9.28 -15.30 5.41
N SER A 244 -10.44 -14.82 5.83
CA SER A 244 -10.53 -13.63 6.64
C SER A 244 -11.22 -13.94 7.97
N TYR A 245 -10.59 -13.50 9.05
CA TYR A 245 -11.26 -13.32 10.34
C TYR A 245 -11.87 -11.92 10.43
N GLY A 246 -11.72 -11.03 9.44
CA GLY A 246 -12.23 -9.66 9.48
C GLY A 246 -11.52 -8.79 10.53
N GLN A 247 -12.13 -7.66 10.90
CA GLN A 247 -11.55 -6.75 11.90
C GLN A 247 -11.47 -7.41 13.27
N ARG A 248 -10.35 -7.19 13.96
CA ARG A 248 -10.09 -7.73 15.29
C ARG A 248 -9.66 -6.61 16.24
N HIS A 249 -9.89 -6.80 17.54
CA HIS A 249 -9.55 -5.80 18.55
C HIS A 249 -8.02 -5.59 18.63
N ARG A 250 -7.55 -4.41 18.25
CA ARG A 250 -6.13 -4.07 18.05
C ARG A 250 -5.24 -4.27 19.28
N HIS A 251 -5.81 -4.16 20.49
CA HIS A 251 -5.05 -4.32 21.75
C HIS A 251 -5.17 -5.70 22.41
N LEU A 252 -6.26 -6.43 22.17
CA LEU A 252 -6.62 -7.61 22.97
C LEU A 252 -6.31 -8.91 22.23
N HIS A 253 -6.59 -8.95 20.93
CA HIS A 253 -6.34 -10.13 20.14
C HIS A 253 -4.88 -10.20 19.74
N ARG A 254 -4.38 -11.43 19.57
CA ARG A 254 -2.99 -11.69 19.22
C ARG A 254 -2.91 -12.67 18.05
N PHE A 255 -2.07 -12.34 17.08
CA PHE A 255 -1.86 -13.09 15.84
C PHE A 255 -0.39 -12.97 15.39
N ASP A 256 -0.07 -13.54 14.23
CA ASP A 256 1.18 -13.26 13.52
C ASP A 256 0.98 -11.96 12.71
N VAL A 257 1.89 -11.64 11.80
CA VAL A 257 1.73 -10.48 10.90
C VAL A 257 2.29 -10.77 9.52
N PHE A 258 1.65 -10.21 8.49
CA PHE A 258 2.23 -10.14 7.16
C PHE A 258 2.91 -8.78 7.00
N CYS A 259 4.22 -8.80 6.77
CA CYS A 259 5.01 -7.60 6.55
C CYS A 259 5.29 -7.42 5.06
N PHE A 260 5.30 -6.18 4.60
CA PHE A 260 5.66 -5.77 3.25
C PHE A 260 6.99 -5.00 3.27
N SER A 261 7.94 -5.43 2.46
CA SER A 261 9.19 -4.70 2.19
C SER A 261 9.34 -4.45 0.69
N SER A 262 10.05 -3.39 0.32
CA SER A 262 10.29 -3.01 -1.08
C SER A 262 11.69 -3.45 -1.53
N THR A 263 12.05 -3.15 -2.77
CA THR A 263 13.37 -3.40 -3.33
C THR A 263 14.48 -2.75 -2.50
N LEU A 264 15.65 -3.36 -2.47
CA LEU A 264 16.79 -2.88 -1.69
C LEU A 264 17.55 -1.76 -2.42
N ARG A 265 18.03 -0.78 -1.65
CA ARG A 265 19.06 0.20 -2.06
C ARG A 265 20.47 -0.25 -1.68
N GLY A 266 20.71 -1.56 -1.75
CA GLY A 266 21.93 -2.17 -1.23
C GLY A 266 22.03 -3.63 -1.63
N GLU A 267 22.97 -4.33 -1.01
CA GLU A 267 23.19 -5.75 -1.24
C GLU A 267 23.23 -6.55 0.06
N VAL A 268 22.81 -7.81 -0.04
CA VAL A 268 22.91 -8.77 1.05
C VAL A 268 24.01 -9.77 0.71
N VAL A 269 25.04 -9.82 1.55
CA VAL A 269 26.19 -10.72 1.41
C VAL A 269 26.15 -11.80 2.50
N TYR A 270 26.63 -12.99 2.19
CA TYR A 270 26.72 -14.08 3.16
C TYR A 270 28.16 -14.24 3.63
N LEU A 271 28.38 -14.22 4.95
CA LEU A 271 29.67 -14.49 5.57
C LEU A 271 29.61 -15.79 6.36
N GLU A 272 30.68 -16.59 6.28
CA GLU A 272 30.81 -17.84 6.99
C GLU A 272 32.20 -18.03 7.60
N ARG A 273 32.26 -18.88 8.63
CA ARG A 273 33.50 -19.35 9.24
C ARG A 273 33.43 -20.88 9.33
N PRO A 274 34.55 -21.62 9.28
CA PRO A 274 34.53 -23.08 9.33
C PRO A 274 33.78 -23.67 10.54
N ALA A 275 33.86 -23.01 11.70
CA ALA A 275 33.15 -23.42 12.92
C ALA A 275 31.72 -22.85 13.04
N GLY A 276 31.24 -22.11 12.03
CA GLY A 276 30.08 -21.22 12.13
C GLY A 276 30.29 -20.08 13.14
N MET A 277 29.27 -19.25 13.35
CA MET A 277 29.28 -18.12 14.28
C MET A 277 28.06 -18.15 15.21
N THR A 278 28.24 -17.69 16.44
CA THR A 278 27.09 -17.30 17.31
C THR A 278 26.45 -16.01 16.78
N LEU A 279 25.26 -15.65 17.27
CA LEU A 279 24.60 -14.40 16.85
C LEU A 279 25.46 -13.15 17.11
N GLU A 280 26.15 -13.08 18.25
CA GLU A 280 27.00 -11.94 18.58
C GLU A 280 28.28 -11.91 17.73
N GLU A 281 28.90 -13.07 17.48
CA GLU A 281 30.02 -13.18 16.54
C GLU A 281 29.61 -12.80 15.11
N ALA A 282 28.39 -13.18 14.70
CA ALA A 282 27.81 -12.86 13.40
C ALA A 282 27.57 -11.35 13.22
N LYS A 283 27.03 -10.67 14.23
CA LYS A 283 26.90 -9.21 14.25
C LYS A 283 28.25 -8.53 14.10
N GLN A 284 29.24 -8.97 14.87
CA GLN A 284 30.60 -8.42 14.79
C GLN A 284 31.22 -8.65 13.41
N ALA A 285 31.05 -9.84 12.83
CA ALA A 285 31.57 -10.15 11.50
C ALA A 285 30.99 -9.25 10.40
N CYS A 286 29.69 -8.90 10.47
CA CYS A 286 29.12 -7.92 9.56
C CYS A 286 29.74 -6.53 9.76
N GLN A 287 29.90 -6.09 11.01
CA GLN A 287 30.48 -4.78 11.34
C GLN A 287 31.94 -4.68 10.86
N ASP A 288 32.74 -5.73 11.08
CA ASP A 288 34.13 -5.80 10.61
C ASP A 288 34.22 -5.71 9.08
N ALA A 289 33.17 -6.13 8.36
CA ALA A 289 33.04 -6.02 6.91
C ALA A 289 32.44 -4.68 6.43
N GLY A 290 32.19 -3.73 7.33
CA GLY A 290 31.55 -2.45 7.03
C GLY A 290 30.08 -2.59 6.62
N ALA A 291 29.38 -3.57 7.20
CA ALA A 291 27.98 -3.88 6.95
C ALA A 291 27.22 -4.06 8.27
N GLU A 292 25.89 -4.08 8.21
CA GLU A 292 25.04 -4.44 9.35
C GLU A 292 24.52 -5.87 9.18
N ILE A 293 24.17 -6.55 10.28
CA ILE A 293 23.45 -7.83 10.14
C ILE A 293 22.10 -7.59 9.45
N ALA A 294 21.81 -8.38 8.42
CA ALA A 294 20.63 -8.18 7.59
C ALA A 294 19.34 -8.41 8.39
N ARG A 295 18.36 -7.55 8.13
CA ARG A 295 16.98 -7.71 8.62
C ARG A 295 16.22 -8.71 7.76
N VAL A 296 15.13 -9.24 8.30
CA VAL A 296 14.29 -10.22 7.58
C VAL A 296 13.75 -9.64 6.27
N GLY A 297 13.24 -8.41 6.27
CA GLY A 297 12.73 -7.77 5.06
C GLY A 297 13.80 -7.64 3.97
N GLN A 298 15.06 -7.35 4.36
CA GLN A 298 16.18 -7.28 3.44
C GLN A 298 16.51 -8.64 2.82
N LEU A 299 16.48 -9.72 3.60
CA LEU A 299 16.68 -11.07 3.06
C LEU A 299 15.59 -11.43 2.02
N TYR A 300 14.32 -11.17 2.32
CA TYR A 300 13.21 -11.43 1.38
C TYR A 300 13.31 -10.60 0.11
N ALA A 301 13.67 -9.32 0.23
CA ALA A 301 13.85 -8.45 -0.93
C ALA A 301 15.04 -8.89 -1.80
N ALA A 302 16.19 -9.25 -1.19
CA ALA A 302 17.34 -9.78 -1.91
C ALA A 302 17.00 -11.10 -2.63
N TRP A 303 16.28 -12.01 -1.97
CA TRP A 303 15.79 -13.25 -2.59
C TRP A 303 14.88 -12.98 -3.80
N LYS A 304 13.88 -12.10 -3.64
CA LYS A 304 12.87 -11.85 -4.67
C LYS A 304 13.42 -11.07 -5.87
N PHE A 305 14.21 -10.03 -5.63
CA PHE A 305 14.59 -9.05 -6.66
C PHE A 305 16.03 -9.18 -7.13
N LEU A 306 16.93 -9.70 -6.30
CA LEU A 306 18.34 -9.91 -6.66
C LEU A 306 18.65 -11.40 -6.92
N GLY A 307 17.66 -12.29 -6.78
CA GLY A 307 17.83 -13.72 -7.00
C GLY A 307 18.76 -14.39 -6.00
N LEU A 308 18.88 -13.85 -4.77
CA LEU A 308 19.75 -14.39 -3.73
C LEU A 308 19.36 -15.86 -3.45
N ASP A 309 20.32 -16.75 -3.67
CA ASP A 309 20.18 -18.19 -3.49
C ASP A 309 21.34 -18.74 -2.65
N ARG A 310 21.02 -19.24 -1.45
CA ARG A 310 21.97 -19.82 -0.50
C ARG A 310 21.29 -20.95 0.27
N CYS A 311 21.88 -22.14 0.21
CA CYS A 311 21.37 -23.33 0.91
C CYS A 311 21.94 -23.50 2.33
N ASP A 312 22.76 -22.56 2.77
CA ASP A 312 23.32 -22.53 4.11
C ASP A 312 22.52 -21.58 4.99
N ALA A 313 22.18 -22.05 6.19
CA ALA A 313 21.54 -21.25 7.21
C ALA A 313 22.44 -20.11 7.70
N GLY A 314 21.82 -18.94 7.90
CA GLY A 314 22.51 -17.77 8.45
C GLY A 314 21.65 -16.99 9.42
N TRP A 315 22.33 -16.35 10.37
CA TRP A 315 21.72 -15.42 11.31
C TRP A 315 21.19 -14.17 10.61
N LEU A 316 20.09 -13.65 11.15
CA LEU A 316 19.51 -12.34 10.86
C LEU A 316 19.41 -11.49 12.13
N ALA A 317 19.15 -10.20 11.94
CA ALA A 317 19.10 -9.20 13.01
C ALA A 317 18.10 -9.53 14.15
N ASP A 318 16.99 -10.20 13.83
CA ASP A 318 15.96 -10.62 14.79
C ASP A 318 16.37 -11.86 15.62
N GLY A 319 17.54 -12.42 15.37
CA GLY A 319 18.01 -13.67 15.97
C GLY A 319 17.35 -14.92 15.38
N SER A 320 16.60 -14.79 14.28
CA SER A 320 16.16 -15.95 13.51
C SER A 320 17.30 -16.47 12.63
N VAL A 321 17.20 -17.75 12.28
CA VAL A 321 18.11 -18.40 11.33
C VAL A 321 17.30 -18.80 10.10
N ARG A 322 17.72 -18.29 8.94
CA ARG A 322 17.00 -18.47 7.67
C ARG A 322 17.97 -18.79 6.53
N TYR A 323 17.42 -19.24 5.41
CA TYR A 323 18.18 -19.38 4.15
C TYR A 323 17.27 -19.21 2.92
N PRO A 324 17.66 -18.42 1.91
CA PRO A 324 16.85 -18.18 0.72
C PRO A 324 17.15 -19.16 -0.42
N ILE A 325 16.12 -19.75 -1.03
CA ILE A 325 16.25 -20.63 -2.21
C ILE A 325 15.49 -20.01 -3.38
N ALA A 326 16.19 -19.49 -4.38
CA ALA A 326 15.61 -19.00 -5.62
C ALA A 326 15.48 -20.13 -6.66
N LYS A 327 16.42 -21.08 -6.65
CA LYS A 327 16.49 -22.26 -7.54
C LYS A 327 16.39 -23.54 -6.70
N PRO A 328 15.19 -24.11 -6.55
CA PRO A 328 14.97 -25.34 -5.78
C PRO A 328 15.85 -26.49 -6.26
N ARG A 329 16.41 -27.24 -5.31
CA ARG A 329 17.32 -28.37 -5.57
C ARG A 329 17.33 -29.34 -4.38
N ALA A 330 17.81 -30.56 -4.63
CA ALA A 330 17.92 -31.59 -3.60
C ALA A 330 18.71 -31.09 -2.37
N ASN A 331 18.35 -31.56 -1.18
CA ASN A 331 18.94 -31.24 0.12
C ASN A 331 18.78 -29.77 0.59
N CYS A 332 18.08 -28.92 -0.16
CA CYS A 332 17.86 -27.50 0.17
C CYS A 332 16.40 -27.18 0.52
N GLY A 333 15.67 -28.17 1.03
CA GLY A 333 14.26 -28.06 1.41
C GLY A 333 13.28 -28.44 0.28
N PRO A 334 12.01 -28.00 0.38
CA PRO A 334 10.96 -28.31 -0.59
C PRO A 334 11.25 -27.83 -2.01
N ALA A 335 10.51 -28.40 -2.98
CA ALA A 335 10.67 -28.12 -4.41
C ALA A 335 10.22 -26.73 -4.87
N GLU A 336 9.64 -25.91 -3.99
CA GLU A 336 9.20 -24.54 -4.31
C GLU A 336 10.26 -23.51 -3.92
N PRO A 337 10.43 -22.40 -4.65
CA PRO A 337 11.30 -21.30 -4.20
C PRO A 337 10.79 -20.68 -2.89
N GLY A 338 11.69 -20.13 -2.07
CA GLY A 338 11.30 -19.39 -0.87
C GLY A 338 12.43 -19.20 0.14
N VAL A 339 12.17 -18.33 1.11
CA VAL A 339 13.01 -18.18 2.30
C VAL A 339 12.56 -19.19 3.35
N ARG A 340 13.49 -20.06 3.77
CA ARG A 340 13.24 -21.09 4.79
C ARG A 340 13.61 -20.57 6.17
N ASN A 341 12.90 -21.05 7.19
CA ASN A 341 13.01 -20.56 8.56
C ASN A 341 13.30 -21.72 9.53
N PHE A 342 14.42 -21.68 10.25
CA PHE A 342 14.76 -22.60 11.34
C PHE A 342 14.31 -22.10 12.72
N GLY A 343 13.61 -20.96 12.77
CA GLY A 343 13.12 -20.35 14.00
C GLY A 343 14.23 -19.56 14.70
N PHE A 344 14.16 -19.55 16.04
CA PHE A 344 15.01 -18.73 16.91
C PHE A 344 15.82 -19.65 17.84
N PRO A 345 16.89 -20.29 17.33
CA PRO A 345 17.70 -21.20 18.13
C PRO A 345 18.41 -20.46 19.27
N ARG A 346 18.34 -21.00 20.49
CA ARG A 346 19.05 -20.45 21.67
C ARG A 346 20.55 -20.73 21.65
N THR A 347 20.94 -21.83 21.00
CA THR A 347 22.33 -22.27 20.84
C THR A 347 22.48 -22.77 19.40
N GLY A 348 23.68 -22.62 18.85
CA GLY A 348 23.97 -23.01 17.48
C GLY A 348 25.01 -22.10 16.85
N ARG A 349 25.64 -22.58 15.79
CA ARG A 349 26.64 -21.83 15.02
C ARG A 349 26.25 -21.92 13.55
N PHE A 350 26.06 -20.76 12.92
CA PHE A 350 25.59 -20.62 11.54
C PHE A 350 26.42 -19.56 10.82
N GLY A 351 26.26 -19.40 9.50
CA GLY A 351 26.76 -18.20 8.82
C GLY A 351 25.93 -16.96 9.19
N VAL A 352 26.11 -15.88 8.45
CA VAL A 352 25.37 -14.64 8.66
C VAL A 352 25.09 -13.96 7.33
N PHE A 353 23.89 -13.38 7.21
CA PHE A 353 23.59 -12.45 6.13
C PHE A 353 23.85 -11.03 6.63
N CYS A 354 24.68 -10.28 5.91
CA CYS A 354 24.98 -8.88 6.18
C CYS A 354 24.41 -8.00 5.07
N TYR A 355 23.88 -6.84 5.42
CA TYR A 355 23.38 -5.84 4.50
C TYR A 355 24.33 -4.66 4.43
N LYS A 356 24.65 -4.24 3.21
CA LYS A 356 25.44 -3.04 2.94
C LYS A 356 24.64 -2.09 2.06
N GLU A 357 24.38 -0.89 2.56
CA GLU A 357 23.78 0.19 1.78
C GLU A 357 24.77 0.72 0.75
N ARG A 358 24.29 1.08 -0.44
CA ARG A 358 25.11 1.55 -1.57
C ARG A 358 25.24 3.06 -1.63
#